data_AF-A0A069ISM6-F1
#
_entry.id   AF-A0A069ISM6-F1
#
_cell.length_a   1.000
_cell.length_b   1.000
_cell.length_c   1.000
_cell.angle_alpha   90.00
_cell.angle_beta   90.00
_cell.angle_gamma   90.00
#
_symmetry.space_group_name_H-M   'P 1'
#
loop_
_entity.id
_entity.type
_entity.pdbx_description
1 polymer ?
#
loop_
_entity_poly.entity_id
_entity_poly.type
_entity_poly.pdbx_seq_one_letter_code
_entity_poly.pdbx_strand_id
1 'polypeptide(L)'
;MARSSWTKGEPLDAFTSGYRPHRTDRRAIHEWTVARLRRLAPEQIRERLDEGMRKASGALAAFATMSPTAKVKRAKANAKAHKNWIWMIRAELDRLHPRSTGRAATRPRRKPRPGYLQTEAKAFQAAHSKRRAQ
;
A
#
# COMPACT_ATOMS: atom_id res chain seq x y z
N MET A 1 6.42 -29.40 1.08
CA MET A 1 7.51 -28.47 1.47
C MET A 1 7.09 -27.73 2.73
N ALA A 2 7.62 -28.10 3.89
CA ALA A 2 7.33 -27.48 5.18
C ALA A 2 8.62 -26.91 5.76
N ARG A 3 8.58 -25.65 6.24
CA ARG A 3 9.43 -25.08 7.30
C ARG A 3 9.01 -23.63 7.55
N SER A 4 7.84 -23.45 8.16
CA SER A 4 7.55 -22.22 8.91
C SER A 4 8.13 -22.40 10.30
N SER A 5 9.42 -22.08 10.47
CA SER A 5 10.09 -22.16 11.78
C SER A 5 9.61 -21.00 12.65
N TRP A 6 8.48 -21.20 13.33
CA TRP A 6 8.05 -20.36 14.45
C TRP A 6 8.89 -20.73 15.66
N THR A 7 9.96 -19.97 15.91
CA THR A 7 10.71 -20.08 17.16
C THR A 7 9.89 -19.45 18.29
N LYS A 8 9.23 -20.31 19.08
CA LYS A 8 8.46 -20.06 20.32
C LYS A 8 7.20 -19.20 20.17
N GLY A 9 6.06 -19.87 20.26
CA GLY A 9 4.70 -19.30 20.29
C GLY A 9 3.92 -19.65 19.04
N GLU A 10 2.80 -20.35 19.18
CA GLU A 10 1.90 -20.64 18.05
C GLU A 10 1.53 -19.34 17.33
N PRO A 11 1.30 -19.34 16.00
CA PRO A 11 0.86 -18.16 15.26
C PRO A 11 -0.38 -17.51 15.90
N LEU A 12 -1.19 -18.31 16.59
CA LEU A 12 -2.32 -17.85 17.38
C LEU A 12 -1.91 -16.87 18.47
N ASP A 13 -0.90 -17.20 19.28
CA ASP A 13 -0.45 -16.36 20.39
C ASP A 13 0.22 -15.07 19.91
N ALA A 14 0.98 -15.14 18.80
CA ALA A 14 1.60 -13.96 18.18
C ALA A 14 0.56 -12.90 17.77
N PHE A 15 -0.64 -13.34 17.35
CA PHE A 15 -1.74 -12.46 16.98
C PHE A 15 -2.83 -12.34 18.04
N THR A 16 -2.68 -12.92 19.24
CA THR A 16 -3.64 -12.74 20.36
C THR A 16 -3.05 -12.16 21.64
N SER A 17 -1.90 -12.66 22.11
CA SER A 17 -1.39 -12.34 23.46
C SER A 17 -0.48 -11.12 23.50
N GLY A 18 0.14 -10.74 22.37
CA GLY A 18 1.06 -9.58 22.29
C GLY A 18 0.75 -8.57 21.19
N TYR A 19 -0.33 -8.74 20.44
CA TYR A 19 -0.63 -7.86 19.31
C TYR A 19 -1.12 -6.49 19.78
N ARG A 20 -0.28 -5.46 19.59
CA ARG A 20 -0.68 -4.06 19.76
C ARG A 20 -1.15 -3.51 18.40
N PRO A 21 -2.38 -2.97 18.31
CA PRO A 21 -2.85 -2.34 17.09
C PRO A 21 -1.91 -1.23 16.67
N HIS A 22 -1.49 -1.25 15.41
CA HIS A 22 -0.74 -0.15 14.85
C HIS A 22 -1.65 1.04 14.61
N ARG A 23 -1.12 2.25 14.84
CA ARG A 23 -1.77 3.47 14.39
C ARG A 23 -1.79 3.51 12.87
N THR A 24 -2.95 3.81 12.31
CA THR A 24 -3.21 3.87 10.86
C THR A 24 -3.44 5.30 10.36
N ASP A 25 -3.34 6.30 11.23
CA ASP A 25 -3.39 7.69 10.81
C ASP A 25 -2.16 8.06 9.97
N ARG A 26 -2.35 8.95 9.01
CA ARG A 26 -1.31 9.33 8.04
C ARG A 26 -0.04 9.85 8.72
N ARG A 27 -0.19 10.57 9.83
CA ARG A 27 0.92 11.13 10.60
C ARG A 27 1.74 10.03 11.25
N ALA A 28 1.12 9.08 11.94
CA ALA A 28 1.82 7.96 12.57
C ALA A 28 2.55 7.09 11.55
N ILE A 29 1.93 6.83 10.38
CA ILE A 29 2.57 6.09 9.28
C ILE A 29 3.80 6.83 8.77
N HIS A 30 3.67 8.14 8.55
CA HIS A 30 4.79 8.98 8.11
C HIS A 30 5.92 9.01 9.14
N GLU A 31 5.60 9.29 10.40
CA GLU A 31 6.57 9.34 11.51
C GLU A 31 7.29 7.99 11.68
N TRP A 32 6.55 6.88 11.61
CA TRP A 32 7.15 5.55 11.66
C TRP A 32 8.12 5.32 10.50
N THR A 33 7.71 5.69 9.28
CA THR A 33 8.51 5.48 8.06
C THR A 33 9.79 6.30 8.11
N VAL A 34 9.70 7.60 8.45
CA VAL A 34 10.85 8.49 8.59
C VAL A 34 11.77 8.02 9.72
N ALA A 35 11.23 7.61 10.87
CA ALA A 35 12.03 7.11 11.98
C ALA A 35 12.83 5.85 11.61
N ARG A 36 12.29 4.99 10.75
CA ARG A 36 13.00 3.80 10.24
C ARG A 36 14.06 4.15 9.20
N LEU A 37 13.78 5.09 8.31
CA LEU A 37 14.72 5.58 7.31
C LEU A 37 15.97 6.23 7.93
N ARG A 38 15.88 6.76 9.15
CA ARG A 38 17.06 7.25 9.91
C ARG A 38 18.06 6.16 10.28
N ARG A 39 17.68 4.89 10.25
CA ARG A 39 18.50 3.77 10.76
C ARG A 39 18.72 2.65 9.75
N LEU A 40 17.93 2.60 8.68
CA LEU A 40 17.90 1.48 7.73
C LEU A 40 17.77 2.01 6.31
N ALA A 41 18.40 1.32 5.38
CA ALA A 41 18.20 1.58 3.96
C ALA A 41 16.75 1.26 3.55
N PRO A 42 16.17 1.97 2.56
CA PRO A 42 14.81 1.70 2.08
C PRO A 42 14.58 0.23 1.73
N GLU A 43 15.55 -0.43 1.08
CA GLU A 43 15.43 -1.85 0.71
C GLU A 43 15.39 -2.78 1.92
N GLN A 44 16.18 -2.51 2.97
CA GLN A 44 16.12 -3.28 4.21
C GLN A 44 14.76 -3.12 4.92
N ILE A 45 14.15 -1.93 4.83
CA ILE A 45 12.81 -1.71 5.36
C ILE A 45 11.81 -2.54 4.55
N ARG A 46 11.93 -2.56 3.21
CA ARG A 46 11.05 -3.37 2.35
C ARG A 46 11.17 -4.85 2.63
N GLU A 47 12.38 -5.39 2.74
CA GLU A 47 12.61 -6.80 3.08
C GLU A 47 11.94 -7.17 4.41
N ARG A 48 12.04 -6.31 5.42
CA ARG A 48 11.37 -6.53 6.72
C ARG A 48 9.85 -6.49 6.60
N LEU A 49 9.32 -5.59 5.78
CA LEU A 49 7.88 -5.51 5.49
C LEU A 49 7.39 -6.74 4.72
N ASP A 50 8.21 -7.25 3.79
CA ASP A 50 7.95 -8.48 3.03
C ASP A 50 7.92 -9.71 3.92
N GLU A 51 8.86 -9.81 4.86
CA GLU A 51 8.87 -10.86 5.89
C GLU A 51 7.61 -10.79 6.78
N GLY A 52 7.27 -9.60 7.28
CA GLY A 52 6.05 -9.39 8.07
C GLY A 52 4.78 -9.79 7.30
N MET A 53 4.72 -9.44 6.01
CA MET A 53 3.60 -9.78 5.13
C MET A 53 3.49 -11.30 4.92
N ARG A 54 4.62 -11.99 4.75
CA ARG A 54 4.67 -13.45 4.61
C ARG A 54 4.20 -14.14 5.88
N LYS A 55 4.67 -13.71 7.05
CA LYS A 55 4.25 -14.24 8.36
C LYS A 55 2.75 -14.06 8.59
N ALA A 56 2.22 -12.86 8.36
CA ALA A 56 0.80 -12.60 8.53
C ALA A 56 -0.07 -13.37 7.52
N SER A 57 0.39 -13.54 6.29
CA SER A 57 -0.32 -14.35 5.29
C SER A 57 -0.29 -15.85 5.64
N GLY A 58 0.84 -16.37 6.11
CA GLY A 58 0.96 -17.73 6.62
C GLY A 58 0.07 -17.98 7.84
N ALA A 59 0.00 -17.03 8.76
CA ALA A 59 -0.89 -17.10 9.91
C ALA A 59 -2.37 -17.12 9.48
N LEU A 60 -2.77 -16.28 8.51
CA LEU A 60 -4.14 -16.30 7.98
C LEU A 60 -4.50 -17.63 7.30
N ALA A 61 -3.55 -18.24 6.59
CA ALA A 61 -3.73 -19.56 6.00
C ALA A 61 -3.91 -20.64 7.09
N ALA A 62 -3.08 -20.61 8.14
CA ALA A 62 -3.20 -21.53 9.28
C ALA A 62 -4.53 -21.33 10.03
N PHE A 63 -4.98 -20.09 10.25
CA PHE A 63 -6.26 -19.81 10.89
C PHE A 63 -7.47 -20.22 10.06
N ALA A 64 -7.32 -20.39 8.74
CA ALA A 64 -8.41 -20.84 7.88
C ALA A 64 -8.73 -22.33 8.06
N THR A 65 -7.76 -23.14 8.50
CA THR A 65 -7.94 -24.58 8.74
C THR A 65 -8.29 -24.91 10.20
N MET A 66 -8.32 -23.89 11.08
CA MET A 66 -8.64 -24.05 12.50
C MET A 66 -10.12 -23.87 12.79
N SER A 67 -10.60 -24.50 13.87
CA SER A 67 -11.96 -24.29 14.37
C SER A 67 -12.21 -22.81 14.71
N PRO A 68 -13.37 -22.24 14.35
CA PRO A 68 -13.65 -20.80 14.43
C PRO A 68 -13.99 -20.35 15.86
N THR A 69 -13.04 -20.50 16.79
CA THR A 69 -13.15 -20.02 18.17
C THR A 69 -13.02 -18.50 18.24
N ALA A 70 -13.45 -17.89 19.34
CA ALA A 70 -13.29 -16.45 19.56
C ALA A 70 -11.81 -16.01 19.47
N LYS A 71 -10.88 -16.84 19.99
CA LYS A 71 -9.43 -16.62 19.91
C LYS A 71 -8.95 -16.60 18.45
N VAL A 72 -9.35 -17.57 17.63
CA VAL A 72 -8.99 -17.65 16.21
C VAL A 72 -9.59 -16.49 15.41
N LYS A 73 -10.85 -16.11 15.67
CA LYS A 73 -11.48 -14.94 15.02
C LYS A 73 -10.71 -13.65 15.31
N ARG A 74 -10.30 -13.43 16.56
CA ARG A 74 -9.49 -12.28 16.97
C ARG A 74 -8.11 -12.29 16.31
N ALA A 75 -7.44 -13.43 16.31
CA ALA A 75 -6.14 -13.58 15.65
C ALA A 75 -6.22 -13.28 14.15
N LYS A 76 -7.28 -13.75 13.48
CA LYS A 76 -7.54 -13.48 12.06
C LYS A 76 -7.75 -12.00 11.79
N ALA A 77 -8.51 -11.30 12.64
CA ALA A 77 -8.70 -9.86 12.52
C ALA A 77 -7.37 -9.09 12.70
N ASN A 78 -6.58 -9.49 13.69
CA ASN A 78 -5.27 -8.89 13.97
C ASN A 78 -4.27 -9.12 12.84
N ALA A 79 -4.20 -10.33 12.28
CA ALA A 79 -3.34 -10.62 11.14
C ALA A 79 -3.77 -9.83 9.88
N LYS A 80 -5.07 -9.64 9.64
CA LYS A 80 -5.57 -8.76 8.58
C LYS A 80 -5.17 -7.29 8.81
N ALA A 81 -5.36 -6.79 10.03
CA ALA A 81 -4.98 -5.42 10.40
C ALA A 81 -3.48 -5.19 10.22
N HIS A 82 -2.65 -6.16 10.61
CA HIS A 82 -1.20 -6.09 10.41
C HIS A 82 -0.82 -6.04 8.92
N LYS A 83 -1.43 -6.88 8.08
CA LYS A 83 -1.23 -6.81 6.62
C LYS A 83 -1.60 -5.44 6.06
N ASN A 84 -2.76 -4.92 6.41
CA ASN A 84 -3.21 -3.61 5.95
C ASN A 84 -2.24 -2.50 6.38
N TRP A 85 -1.75 -2.56 7.61
CA TRP A 85 -0.74 -1.62 8.09
C TRP A 85 0.57 -1.70 7.29
N ILE A 86 1.07 -2.91 7.01
CA ILE A 86 2.25 -3.12 6.15
C ILE A 86 2.03 -2.49 4.76
N TRP A 87 0.84 -2.66 4.16
CA TRP A 87 0.50 -2.06 2.88
C TRP A 87 0.58 -0.52 2.91
N MET A 88 0.06 0.10 3.97
CA MET A 88 0.11 1.56 4.11
C MET A 88 1.54 2.06 4.27
N ILE A 89 2.36 1.36 5.05
CA ILE A 89 3.78 1.70 5.24
C ILE A 89 4.55 1.55 3.93
N ARG A 90 4.30 0.50 3.14
CA ARG A 90 4.92 0.34 1.81
C ARG A 90 4.55 1.49 0.88
N ALA A 91 3.27 1.87 0.84
CA ALA A 91 2.83 2.98 0.01
C ALA A 91 3.50 4.31 0.42
N GLU A 92 3.67 4.54 1.72
CA GLU A 92 4.38 5.71 2.23
C GLU A 92 5.89 5.65 1.94
N LEU A 93 6.51 4.47 2.08
CA LEU A 93 7.91 4.26 1.76
C LEU A 93 8.18 4.48 0.27
N ASP A 94 7.32 3.98 -0.61
CA ASP A 94 7.45 4.17 -2.06
C ASP A 94 7.13 5.62 -2.49
N ARG A 95 6.33 6.37 -1.70
CA ARG A 95 6.12 7.81 -1.89
C ARG A 95 7.39 8.61 -1.56
N LEU A 96 8.10 8.25 -0.49
CA LEU A 96 9.31 8.95 -0.01
C LEU A 96 10.56 8.53 -0.77
N HIS A 97 10.70 7.24 -1.05
CA HIS A 97 11.84 6.63 -1.73
C HIS A 97 11.33 5.69 -2.81
N PRO A 98 10.93 6.19 -3.98
CA PRO A 98 10.48 5.33 -5.08
C PRO A 98 11.51 4.24 -5.38
N ARG A 99 11.08 3.00 -5.61
CA ARG A 99 12.00 1.95 -6.11
C ARG A 99 12.63 2.47 -7.39
N SER A 100 13.94 2.28 -7.54
CA SER A 100 14.66 2.44 -8.79
C SER A 100 14.30 1.30 -9.75
N THR A 101 13.02 1.05 -9.99
CA THR A 101 12.62 0.34 -11.18
C THR A 101 13.04 1.21 -12.35
N GLY A 102 13.96 0.73 -13.19
CA GLY A 102 14.45 1.38 -14.42
C GLY A 102 13.37 1.64 -15.49
N ARG A 103 12.11 1.78 -15.07
CA ARG A 103 11.06 2.46 -15.80
C ARG A 103 10.48 3.48 -14.83
N ALA A 104 10.70 4.75 -15.14
CA ALA A 104 9.75 5.78 -14.78
C ALA A 104 8.36 5.20 -15.08
N ALA A 105 7.56 4.97 -14.04
CA ALA A 105 6.14 4.83 -14.22
C ALA A 105 5.68 6.21 -14.70
N THR A 106 5.74 6.42 -16.01
CA THR A 106 5.02 7.46 -16.71
C THR A 106 3.56 7.19 -16.36
N ARG A 107 3.07 7.74 -15.24
CA ARG A 107 1.63 7.94 -15.09
C ARG A 107 1.26 8.70 -16.36
N PRO A 108 0.43 8.15 -17.27
CA PRO A 108 -0.13 8.98 -18.31
C PRO A 108 -0.89 10.08 -17.57
N ARG A 109 -0.28 11.26 -17.51
CA ARG A 109 -0.90 12.49 -17.04
C ARG A 109 -2.16 12.57 -17.89
N ARG A 110 -3.33 12.27 -17.30
CA ARG A 110 -4.62 12.33 -18.00
C ARG A 110 -4.59 13.65 -18.75
N LYS A 111 -4.55 13.60 -20.09
CA LYS A 111 -4.59 14.80 -20.90
C LYS A 111 -5.83 15.57 -20.42
N PRO A 112 -5.70 16.86 -20.04
CA PRO A 112 -6.86 17.62 -19.65
C PRO A 112 -7.85 17.52 -20.81
N ARG A 113 -9.06 17.00 -20.55
CA ARG A 113 -10.14 17.11 -21.52
C ARG A 113 -10.32 18.60 -21.77
N PRO A 114 -10.36 19.06 -23.04
CA PRO A 114 -10.54 20.47 -23.33
C PRO A 114 -11.80 20.95 -22.61
N GLY A 115 -11.63 21.95 -21.75
CA GLY A 115 -12.74 22.61 -21.08
C GLY A 115 -13.61 23.33 -22.10
N TYR A 116 -14.87 23.56 -21.74
CA TYR A 116 -15.91 24.15 -22.58
C TYR A 116 -15.44 25.40 -23.38
N LEU A 117 -14.58 26.23 -22.79
CA LEU A 117 -14.00 27.43 -23.41
C LEU A 117 -13.08 27.16 -24.63
N GLN A 118 -12.38 26.01 -24.67
CA GLN A 118 -11.55 25.65 -25.84
C GLN A 118 -12.38 25.18 -27.03
N THR A 119 -13.58 24.66 -26.77
CA THR A 119 -14.53 24.24 -27.83
C THR A 119 -15.14 25.47 -28.49
N GLU A 120 -15.49 26.49 -27.72
CA GLU A 120 -16.04 27.75 -28.24
C GLU A 120 -15.01 28.53 -29.07
N ALA A 121 -13.74 28.58 -28.63
CA ALA A 121 -12.68 29.24 -29.39
C ALA A 121 -12.44 28.60 -30.76
N LYS A 122 -12.52 27.27 -30.86
CA LYS A 122 -12.44 26.57 -32.16
C LYS A 122 -13.66 26.79 -33.03
N ALA A 123 -14.86 26.84 -32.45
CA ALA A 123 -16.08 27.15 -33.19
C ALA A 123 -16.06 28.58 -33.76
N PHE A 124 -15.54 29.55 -32.99
CA PHE A 124 -15.43 30.95 -33.42
C PHE A 124 -14.41 31.12 -34.56
N GLN A 125 -13.25 30.45 -34.48
CA GLN A 125 -12.26 30.47 -35.56
C GLN A 125 -12.76 29.79 -36.86
N ALA A 126 -13.50 28.68 -36.73
CA ALA A 126 -14.10 27.98 -37.89
C ALA A 126 -15.23 28.78 -38.56
N ALA A 127 -15.99 29.58 -37.80
CA ALA A 127 -16.99 30.48 -38.35
C ALA A 127 -16.34 31.67 -39.10
N HIS A 128 -15.22 32.18 -38.61
CA HIS A 128 -14.52 33.32 -39.22
C HIS A 128 -13.76 32.96 -40.51
N SER A 129 -13.26 31.72 -40.64
CA SER A 129 -12.57 31.28 -41.87
C SER A 129 -13.52 31.05 -43.05
N LYS A 130 -14.80 30.72 -42.81
CA LYS A 130 -15.82 30.61 -43.87
C LYS A 130 -16.28 31.97 -44.42
N ARG A 131 -16.10 33.05 -43.68
CA ARG A 131 -16.53 34.40 -44.08
C ARG A 131 -15.48 35.18 -44.87
N ARG A 132 -14.26 34.62 -45.03
CA ARG A 132 -13.13 35.22 -45.78
C ARG A 132 -12.88 34.55 -47.13
N ALA A 133 -13.68 33.56 -47.49
CA ALA A 133 -13.57 32.79 -48.73
C ALA A 133 -14.78 33.00 -49.66
N GLN A 134 -15.53 34.10 -49.47
CA GLN A 134 -16.53 34.62 -50.41
C GLN A 134 -16.04 35.95 -50.96
#